data_AF-A0A7Y0CWS1-F1
#
_entry.id   AF-A0A7Y0CWS1-F1
#
_cell.length_a   1.000
_cell.length_b   1.000
_cell.length_c   1.000
_cell.angle_alpha   90.00
_cell.angle_beta   90.00
_cell.angle_gamma   90.00
#
_symmetry.space_group_name_H-M   'P 1'
#
loop_
_entity.id
_entity.type
_entity.pdbx_description
1 polymer ?
#
loop_
_entity_poly.entity_id
_entity_poly.type
_entity_poly.pdbx_seq_one_letter_code
_entity_poly.pdbx_strand_id
1 'polypeptide(L)'
;MGTSKSVFWDDLARDLEDPEFLREYVVESVRISTIDQVVNALNDAREAAGLSKAALARAISARPAAMRRLFSAGQVNPTLGTLAEVAAALGMRITVEPLPIADREQVTTPLLEGRSADTQTLVEHLTGMRTPRRREPALI
;
A
#
# COMPACT_ATOMS: atom_id res chain seq x y z
N MET A 1 -1.77 30.20 -10.88
CA MET A 1 -2.39 29.04 -10.18
C MET A 1 -1.30 28.03 -9.88
N GLY A 2 -0.77 28.00 -8.64
CA GLY A 2 0.36 27.11 -8.33
C GLY A 2 0.86 27.10 -6.88
N THR A 3 0.07 27.53 -5.89
CA THR A 3 0.56 27.72 -4.50
C THR A 3 -0.09 26.82 -3.45
N SER A 4 -1.18 26.10 -3.75
CA SER A 4 -1.89 25.30 -2.74
C SER A 4 -1.20 23.98 -2.39
N LYS A 5 -0.38 23.42 -3.28
CA LYS A 5 0.33 22.16 -2.98
C LYS A 5 1.45 22.38 -1.97
N SER A 6 2.25 23.46 -2.07
CA SER A 6 3.38 23.64 -1.14
C SER A 6 2.90 23.83 0.30
N VAL A 7 1.90 24.68 0.55
CA VAL A 7 1.46 24.99 1.92
C VAL A 7 1.04 23.74 2.70
N PHE A 8 0.29 22.82 2.07
CA PHE A 8 -0.11 21.56 2.70
C PHE A 8 1.08 20.66 3.04
N TRP A 9 2.04 20.54 2.13
CA TRP A 9 3.24 19.72 2.36
C TRP A 9 4.17 20.35 3.40
N ASP A 10 4.22 21.68 3.45
CA ASP A 10 4.96 22.45 4.45
C ASP A 10 4.32 22.34 5.84
N ASP A 11 2.98 22.29 5.91
CA ASP A 11 2.24 21.98 7.14
C ASP A 11 2.54 20.56 7.61
N LEU A 12 2.43 19.58 6.70
CA LEU A 12 2.71 18.18 7.03
C LEU A 12 4.16 17.98 7.50
N ALA A 13 5.14 18.61 6.86
CA ALA A 13 6.54 18.52 7.27
C ALA A 13 6.77 19.04 8.69
N ARG A 14 6.04 20.08 9.10
CA ARG A 14 6.04 20.58 10.50
C ARG A 14 5.36 19.60 11.45
N ASP A 15 4.22 19.04 11.08
CA ASP A 15 3.51 18.07 11.92
C ASP A 15 4.37 16.81 12.16
N LEU A 16 5.18 16.40 11.18
CA LEU A 16 6.13 15.28 11.32
C LEU A 16 7.32 15.58 12.27
N GLU A 17 7.48 16.79 12.79
CA GLU A 17 8.41 17.06 13.89
C GLU A 17 7.90 16.50 15.22
N ASP A 18 6.58 16.29 15.36
CA ASP A 18 5.99 15.63 16.52
C ASP A 18 6.22 14.10 16.46
N PRO A 19 6.86 13.49 17.48
CA PRO A 19 7.19 12.06 17.45
C PRO A 19 6.01 11.10 17.45
N GLU A 20 4.84 11.49 17.96
CA GLU A 20 3.64 10.65 17.98
C GLU A 20 3.01 10.68 16.59
N PHE A 21 2.75 11.87 16.07
CA PHE A 21 2.22 12.08 14.73
C PHE A 21 3.10 11.45 13.65
N LEU A 22 4.43 11.62 13.73
CA LEU A 22 5.36 11.00 12.79
C LEU A 22 5.19 9.49 12.73
N ARG A 23 5.11 8.83 13.89
CA ARG A 23 5.00 7.36 13.93
C ARG A 23 3.68 6.89 13.35
N GLU A 24 2.58 7.52 13.73
CA GLU A 24 1.26 7.19 13.20
C GLU A 24 1.21 7.39 11.68
N TYR A 25 1.69 8.54 11.20
CA TYR A 25 1.66 8.89 9.80
C TYR A 25 2.52 7.95 8.95
N VAL A 26 3.73 7.61 9.41
CA VAL A 26 4.62 6.68 8.70
C VAL A 26 4.01 5.28 8.66
N VAL A 27 3.51 4.76 9.80
CA VAL A 27 2.87 3.42 9.86
C VAL A 27 1.68 3.35 8.91
N GLU A 28 0.80 4.34 8.94
CA GLU A 28 -0.41 4.33 8.09
C GLU A 28 -0.04 4.48 6.61
N SER A 29 0.97 5.28 6.27
CA SER A 29 1.49 5.39 4.90
C SER A 29 1.99 4.05 4.36
N VAL A 30 2.81 3.35 5.15
CA VAL A 30 3.36 2.03 4.78
C VAL A 30 2.23 1.01 4.66
N ARG A 31 1.27 1.04 5.60
CA ARG A 31 0.13 0.11 5.61
C ARG A 31 -0.73 0.27 4.37
N ILE A 32 -1.13 1.49 4.02
CA ILE A 32 -1.94 1.78 2.84
C ILE A 32 -1.21 1.29 1.58
N SER A 33 0.06 1.69 1.42
CA SER A 33 0.86 1.30 0.25
C SER A 33 1.01 -0.22 0.14
N THR A 34 1.24 -0.92 1.27
CA THR A 34 1.39 -2.38 1.30
C THR A 34 0.09 -3.09 0.88
N ILE A 35 -1.06 -2.66 1.43
CA ILE A 35 -2.35 -3.25 1.09
C ILE A 35 -2.66 -3.03 -0.38
N ASP A 36 -2.47 -1.82 -0.89
CA ASP A 36 -2.73 -1.49 -2.29
C ASP A 36 -1.85 -2.32 -3.23
N GLN A 37 -0.55 -2.44 -2.94
CA GLN A 37 0.37 -3.25 -3.74
C GLN A 37 -0.06 -4.72 -3.79
N VAL A 38 -0.36 -5.33 -2.64
CA VAL A 38 -0.76 -6.74 -2.58
C VAL A 38 -2.10 -6.97 -3.26
N VAL A 39 -3.11 -6.14 -3.00
CA VAL A 39 -4.44 -6.28 -3.62
C VAL A 39 -4.39 -6.09 -5.13
N ASN A 40 -3.61 -5.12 -5.61
CA ASN A 40 -3.43 -4.91 -7.05
C ASN A 40 -2.71 -6.11 -7.70
N ALA A 41 -1.63 -6.61 -7.11
CA ALA A 41 -0.93 -7.78 -7.63
C ALA A 41 -1.84 -9.02 -7.70
N LEU A 42 -2.66 -9.26 -6.66
CA LEU A 42 -3.64 -10.34 -6.66
C LEU A 42 -4.75 -10.12 -7.70
N ASN A 43 -5.19 -8.89 -7.92
CA ASN A 43 -6.17 -8.58 -8.95
C ASN A 43 -5.61 -8.81 -10.36
N ASP A 44 -4.36 -8.40 -10.60
CA ASP A 44 -3.69 -8.58 -11.89
C ASP A 44 -3.48 -10.06 -12.19
N ALA A 45 -3.04 -10.86 -11.20
CA ALA A 45 -2.93 -12.31 -11.33
C ALA A 45 -4.29 -12.98 -11.59
N ARG A 46 -5.36 -12.52 -10.92
CA ARG A 46 -6.73 -12.98 -11.18
C ARG A 46 -7.15 -12.69 -12.63
N GLU A 47 -6.85 -11.50 -13.15
CA GLU A 47 -7.16 -11.10 -14.53
C GLU A 47 -6.38 -11.93 -15.55
N ALA A 48 -5.08 -12.15 -15.32
CA ALA A 48 -4.24 -13.01 -16.15
C ALA A 48 -4.73 -14.47 -16.17
N ALA A 49 -5.28 -14.97 -15.05
CA ALA A 49 -5.88 -16.30 -14.97
C ALA A 49 -7.29 -16.39 -15.58
N GLY A 50 -7.86 -15.29 -16.09
CA GLY A 50 -9.22 -15.25 -16.65
C GLY A 50 -10.32 -15.51 -15.61
N LEU A 51 -10.01 -15.39 -14.31
CA LEU A 51 -10.94 -15.73 -13.23
C LEU A 51 -11.86 -14.55 -12.89
N SER A 52 -13.17 -14.77 -12.93
CA SER A 52 -14.11 -13.78 -12.38
C SER A 52 -13.98 -13.67 -10.86
N LYS A 53 -14.32 -12.50 -10.29
CA LYS A 53 -14.36 -12.29 -8.83
C LYS A 53 -15.26 -13.32 -8.11
N ALA A 54 -16.36 -13.73 -8.76
CA ALA A 54 -17.27 -14.74 -8.22
C ALA A 54 -16.70 -16.17 -8.31
N ALA A 55 -15.94 -16.49 -9.36
CA ALA A 55 -15.25 -17.78 -9.49
C ALA A 55 -14.16 -17.92 -8.42
N LEU A 56 -13.37 -16.86 -8.20
CA LEU A 56 -12.37 -16.83 -7.14
C LEU A 56 -13.00 -16.97 -5.76
N ALA A 57 -14.10 -16.27 -5.48
CA ALA A 57 -14.84 -16.42 -4.21
C ALA A 57 -15.24 -17.88 -3.97
N ARG A 58 -15.75 -18.57 -4.99
CA ARG A 58 -16.13 -19.98 -4.90
C ARG A 58 -14.92 -20.89 -4.64
N ALA A 59 -13.77 -20.63 -5.26
CA ALA A 59 -12.56 -21.42 -5.08
C ALA A 59 -12.06 -21.44 -3.63
N ILE A 60 -12.23 -20.33 -2.90
CA ILE A 60 -11.83 -20.21 -1.49
C ILE A 60 -13.00 -20.35 -0.51
N SER A 61 -14.16 -20.84 -0.96
CA SER A 61 -15.38 -20.95 -0.14
C SER A 61 -15.82 -19.64 0.54
N ALA A 62 -15.52 -18.49 -0.08
CA ALA A 62 -15.89 -17.17 0.39
C ALA A 62 -17.17 -16.64 -0.27
N ARG A 63 -17.80 -15.63 0.35
CA ARG A 63 -18.96 -14.94 -0.23
C ARG A 63 -18.54 -14.05 -1.40
N PRO A 64 -19.23 -14.06 -2.56
CA PRO A 64 -18.88 -13.20 -3.71
C PRO A 64 -18.80 -11.70 -3.39
N ALA A 65 -19.58 -11.21 -2.42
CA ALA A 65 -19.52 -9.83 -1.96
C ALA A 65 -18.15 -9.47 -1.34
N ALA A 66 -17.45 -10.41 -0.72
CA ALA A 66 -16.11 -10.19 -0.16
C ALA A 66 -15.09 -9.89 -1.27
N MET A 67 -15.11 -10.66 -2.37
CA MET A 67 -14.20 -10.43 -3.51
C MET A 67 -14.54 -9.15 -4.27
N ARG A 68 -15.83 -8.82 -4.40
CA ARG A 68 -16.25 -7.53 -4.96
C ARG A 68 -15.70 -6.38 -4.12
N ARG A 69 -15.83 -6.42 -2.80
CA ARG A 69 -15.28 -5.38 -1.92
C ARG A 69 -13.76 -5.31 -2.05
N LEU A 70 -13.07 -6.45 -1.98
CA LEU A 70 -11.61 -6.54 -2.06
C LEU A 70 -11.04 -5.88 -3.33
N PHE A 71 -11.68 -6.10 -4.49
CA PHE A 71 -11.15 -5.68 -5.81
C PHE A 71 -11.91 -4.53 -6.47
N SER A 72 -12.83 -3.88 -5.78
CA SER A 72 -13.59 -2.75 -6.34
C SER A 72 -13.69 -1.54 -5.42
N ALA A 73 -13.36 -1.66 -4.13
CA ALA A 73 -13.35 -0.52 -3.23
C ALA A 73 -12.01 0.22 -3.34
N GLY A 74 -12.04 1.55 -3.24
CA GLY A 74 -10.83 2.39 -3.27
C GLY A 74 -9.96 2.27 -2.01
N GLN A 75 -10.54 1.84 -0.89
CA GLN A 75 -9.80 1.51 0.34
C GLN A 75 -10.39 0.26 0.97
N VAL A 76 -9.55 -0.73 1.24
CA VAL A 76 -9.92 -2.00 1.87
C VAL A 76 -8.97 -2.32 3.01
N ASN A 77 -9.44 -3.03 4.03
CA ASN A 77 -8.60 -3.51 5.13
C ASN A 77 -8.78 -5.03 5.29
N PRO A 78 -8.28 -5.83 4.35
CA PRO A 78 -8.35 -7.29 4.44
C PRO A 78 -7.44 -7.82 5.55
N THR A 79 -7.77 -8.99 6.11
CA THR A 79 -6.85 -9.70 6.99
C THR A 79 -5.75 -10.38 6.17
N LEU A 80 -4.57 -10.58 6.76
CA LEU A 80 -3.49 -11.35 6.13
C LEU A 80 -3.95 -12.75 5.72
N GLY A 81 -4.79 -13.40 6.54
CA GLY A 81 -5.40 -14.70 6.21
C GLY A 81 -6.23 -14.65 4.94
N THR A 82 -7.09 -13.63 4.77
CA THR A 82 -7.87 -13.46 3.53
C THR A 82 -6.95 -13.28 2.31
N LEU A 83 -5.88 -12.49 2.45
CA LEU A 83 -4.92 -12.30 1.36
C LEU A 83 -4.18 -13.60 1.01
N ALA A 84 -3.79 -14.39 2.01
CA ALA A 84 -3.11 -15.67 1.82
C ALA A 84 -4.02 -16.71 1.14
N GLU A 85 -5.29 -16.79 1.51
CA GLU A 85 -6.29 -17.66 0.87
C GLU A 85 -6.47 -17.31 -0.62
N VAL A 86 -6.62 -16.01 -0.92
CA VAL A 86 -6.72 -15.53 -2.30
C VAL A 86 -5.44 -15.83 -3.09
N ALA A 87 -4.27 -15.57 -2.49
CA ALA A 87 -2.99 -15.89 -3.11
C ALA A 87 -2.88 -17.38 -3.45
N ALA A 88 -3.23 -18.27 -2.53
CA ALA A 88 -3.19 -19.71 -2.74
C ALA A 88 -4.08 -20.15 -3.92
N ALA A 89 -5.29 -19.61 -4.03
CA ALA A 89 -6.19 -19.89 -5.15
C ALA A 89 -5.67 -19.38 -6.52
N LEU A 90 -4.74 -18.42 -6.49
CA LEU A 90 -4.08 -17.87 -7.67
C LEU A 90 -2.69 -18.48 -7.93
N GLY A 91 -2.28 -19.50 -7.16
CA GLY A 91 -0.96 -20.11 -7.29
C GLY A 91 0.18 -19.22 -6.78
N MET A 92 -0.12 -18.26 -5.91
CA MET A 92 0.82 -17.30 -5.33
C MET A 92 1.05 -17.58 -3.84
N ARG A 93 2.10 -16.97 -3.30
CA ARG A 93 2.40 -16.91 -1.86
C ARG A 93 2.74 -15.49 -1.45
N ILE A 94 2.48 -15.15 -0.19
CA ILE A 94 2.91 -13.90 0.42
C ILE A 94 4.24 -14.14 1.11
N THR A 95 5.22 -13.29 0.86
CA THR A 95 6.55 -13.34 1.47
C THR A 95 6.87 -12.01 2.14
N VAL A 96 7.68 -12.05 3.20
CA VAL A 96 8.27 -10.85 3.80
C VAL A 96 9.71 -10.75 3.29
N GLU A 97 10.07 -9.59 2.78
CA GLU A 97 11.43 -9.28 2.35
C GLU A 97 11.95 -8.05 3.09
N PRO A 98 13.29 -7.91 3.25
CA PRO A 98 13.86 -6.72 3.84
C PRO A 98 13.60 -5.50 2.94
N LEU A 99 13.20 -4.38 3.54
CA LEU A 99 13.12 -3.11 2.80
C LEU A 99 14.49 -2.74 2.20
N PRO A 100 14.54 -2.11 1.02
CA PRO A 100 15.75 -1.47 0.50
C PRO A 100 16.37 -0.52 1.53
N ILE A 101 17.69 -0.34 1.50
CA ILE A 101 18.40 0.50 2.48
C ILE A 101 17.84 1.93 2.48
N ALA A 102 17.62 2.51 1.30
CA ALA A 102 17.03 3.85 1.16
C ALA A 102 15.65 3.97 1.83
N ASP A 103 14.80 2.94 1.73
CA ASP A 103 13.48 2.94 2.35
C ASP A 103 13.58 2.78 3.87
N ARG A 104 14.59 2.05 4.39
CA ARG A 104 14.81 1.94 5.84
C ARG A 104 15.21 3.27 6.48
N GLU A 105 15.95 4.11 5.77
CA GLU A 105 16.31 5.45 6.25
C GLU A 105 15.08 6.34 6.41
N GLN A 106 14.07 6.19 5.54
CA GLN A 106 12.85 6.99 5.56
C GLN A 106 11.71 6.38 6.36
N VAL A 107 11.69 5.06 6.55
CA VAL A 107 10.60 4.36 7.26
C VAL A 107 11.07 3.82 8.59
N THR A 108 12.07 2.94 8.59
CA THR A 108 12.47 2.21 9.79
C THR A 108 13.13 3.12 10.82
N THR A 109 14.07 3.96 10.39
CA THR A 109 14.80 4.86 11.30
C THR A 109 13.87 5.86 11.97
N PRO A 110 12.98 6.58 11.26
CA PRO A 110 12.09 7.54 11.90
C PRO A 110 11.09 6.88 12.85
N LEU A 111 10.63 5.66 12.57
CA LEU A 111 9.77 4.91 13.49
C LEU A 111 10.46 4.58 14.81
N LEU A 112 11.71 4.11 14.74
CA LEU A 112 12.49 3.72 15.91
C LEU A 112 12.94 4.95 16.72
N GLU A 113 13.43 5.99 16.04
CA GLU A 113 13.98 7.18 16.69
C GLU A 113 12.90 8.20 17.10
N GLY A 114 11.72 8.14 16.48
CA GLY A 114 10.64 9.12 16.68
C GLY A 114 10.93 10.49 16.09
N ARG A 115 11.86 10.58 15.12
CA ARG A 115 12.23 11.82 14.44
C ARG A 115 12.82 11.51 13.08
N SER A 116 12.71 12.44 12.14
CA SER A 116 13.44 12.42 10.87
C SER A 116 14.58 13.43 10.91
N ALA A 117 15.69 13.14 10.23
CA ALA A 117 16.73 14.14 9.98
C ALA A 117 16.25 15.22 8.99
N ASP A 118 15.31 14.87 8.11
CA ASP A 118 14.70 15.75 7.13
C ASP A 118 13.22 15.36 6.96
N THR A 119 12.31 16.18 7.47
CA THR A 119 10.86 15.93 7.37
C THR A 119 10.33 16.21 5.97
N GLN A 120 10.96 17.08 5.18
CA GLN A 120 10.55 17.35 3.80
C GLN A 120 10.88 16.15 2.91
N THR A 121 12.09 15.61 3.00
CA THR A 121 12.46 14.38 2.29
C THR A 121 11.54 13.21 2.69
N LEU A 122 11.17 13.13 3.98
CA LEU A 122 10.22 12.12 4.45
C LEU A 122 8.83 12.30 3.81
N VAL A 123 8.30 13.53 3.76
CA VAL A 123 7.02 13.84 3.09
C VAL A 123 7.04 13.41 1.63
N GLU A 124 8.09 13.76 0.89
CA GLU A 124 8.24 13.39 -0.52
C GLU A 124 8.24 11.87 -0.71
N HIS A 125 8.99 11.15 0.14
CA HIS A 125 9.05 9.69 0.11
C HIS A 125 7.67 9.04 0.36
N LEU A 126 6.99 9.41 1.45
CA LEU A 126 5.69 8.85 1.81
C LEU A 126 4.60 9.18 0.78
N THR A 127 4.66 10.36 0.17
CA THR A 127 3.77 10.76 -0.92
C THR A 127 4.03 9.94 -2.18
N GLY A 128 5.29 9.67 -2.49
CA GLY A 128 5.70 8.78 -3.57
C GLY A 128 5.15 7.36 -3.38
N MET A 129 5.19 6.81 -2.16
CA MET A 129 4.66 5.48 -1.84
C MET A 129 3.15 5.35 -2.06
N ARG A 130 2.41 6.44 -1.86
CA ARG A 130 0.94 6.49 -2.00
C ARG A 130 0.49 6.78 -3.44
N THR A 131 1.39 7.22 -4.32
CA THR A 131 1.02 7.53 -5.70
C THR A 131 0.99 6.24 -6.51
N PRO A 132 -0.15 5.88 -7.12
CA PRO A 132 -0.22 4.67 -7.95
C PRO A 132 0.80 4.79 -9.08
N ARG A 133 1.71 3.82 -9.20
CA ARG A 133 2.59 3.73 -10.37
C ARG A 133 1.67 3.55 -11.58
N ARG A 134 1.64 4.55 -12.47
CA ARG A 134 0.77 4.59 -13.65
C ARG A 134 0.99 3.29 -14.44
N ARG A 135 -0.07 2.50 -14.66
CA ARG A 135 -0.01 1.23 -15.40
C ARG A 135 0.61 1.49 -16.78
N GLU A 136 1.80 0.94 -17.04
CA GLU A 136 2.27 0.80 -18.41
C GLU A 136 1.45 -0.33 -19.05
N PRO A 137 0.79 -0.10 -20.21
CA PRO A 137 0.08 -1.17 -20.88
C PRO A 137 1.08 -2.26 -21.24
N ALA A 138 0.78 -3.50 -20.85
CA ALA A 138 1.54 -4.66 -21.29
C ALA A 138 1.56 -4.66 -22.82
N LEU A 139 2.74 -4.50 -23.40
CA LEU A 139 2.94 -4.70 -24.84
C LEU A 139 2.60 -6.16 -25.15
N ILE A 140 1.56 -6.34 -25.96
CA ILE A 140 1.08 -7.62 -26.48
C ILE A 140 2.06 -8.13 -27.54
#